data_AF-A0A392PMN6-F1
#
_entry.id   AF-A0A392PMN6-F1
#
_cell.length_a   1.000
_cell.length_b   1.000
_cell.length_c   1.000
_cell.angle_alpha   90.00
_cell.angle_beta   90.00
_cell.angle_gamma   90.00
#
_symmetry.space_group_name_H-M   'P 1'
#
loop_
_entity.id
_entity.type
_entity.pdbx_description
1 polymer ?
#
loop_
_entity_poly.entity_id
_entity_poly.type
_entity_poly.pdbx_seq_one_letter_code
_entity_poly.pdbx_strand_id
1 'polypeptide(L)'
;IGNDITNNALFIFGDSTVDSGNNNFIDTIPENKADYKPYGQNGVFHEPTGRFSDGRVITDFIAEYAKLPLLPPFLEPSIDYSNGVNFASGGAGVLAETNQGL
;
A
#
# COMPACT_ATOMS: atom_id res chain seq x y z
N ILE A 1 13.64 -32.68 8.15
CA ILE A 1 12.43 -31.99 7.71
C ILE A 1 12.92 -30.89 6.79
N GLY A 2 12.69 -31.03 5.48
CA GLY A 2 13.32 -30.17 4.47
C GLY A 2 12.90 -28.71 4.67
N ASN A 3 13.87 -27.80 4.62
CA ASN A 3 13.60 -26.38 4.39
C ASN A 3 13.12 -26.26 2.94
N ASP A 4 11.84 -26.54 2.71
CA ASP A 4 11.19 -26.05 1.50
C ASP A 4 11.03 -24.54 1.72
N ILE A 5 11.98 -23.79 1.18
CA ILE A 5 11.94 -22.32 1.22
C ILE A 5 10.82 -21.94 0.26
N THR A 6 9.58 -21.96 0.74
CA THR A 6 8.47 -21.40 -0.01
C THR A 6 8.76 -19.91 -0.16
N ASN A 7 9.24 -19.50 -1.34
CA ASN A 7 9.33 -18.11 -1.73
C ASN A 7 7.91 -17.58 -1.83
N ASN A 8 7.39 -17.10 -0.71
CA ASN A 8 6.07 -16.52 -0.62
C ASN A 8 6.17 -15.07 -1.08
N ALA A 9 5.25 -14.66 -1.93
CA ALA A 9 5.06 -13.27 -2.32
C ALA A 9 3.60 -12.90 -2.07
N LEU A 10 3.36 -11.66 -1.67
CA LEU A 10 2.02 -11.14 -1.46
C LEU A 10 1.76 -10.01 -2.47
N PHE A 11 0.67 -10.08 -3.20
CA PHE A 11 0.26 -9.05 -4.15
C PHE A 11 -1.07 -8.47 -3.68
N ILE A 12 -1.10 -7.17 -3.47
CA ILE A 12 -2.25 -6.47 -2.88
C ILE A 12 -2.94 -5.66 -3.97
N PHE A 13 -4.25 -5.80 -4.06
CA PHE A 13 -5.12 -4.99 -4.91
C PHE A 13 -6.26 -4.45 -4.06
N GLY A 14 -6.69 -3.23 -4.31
CA GLY A 14 -7.78 -2.61 -3.55
C GLY A 14 -7.76 -1.10 -3.66
N ASP A 15 -8.35 -0.48 -2.66
CA ASP A 15 -8.55 0.96 -2.56
C ASP A 15 -7.71 1.57 -1.42
N SER A 16 -8.14 2.72 -0.91
CA SER A 16 -7.50 3.42 0.21
C SER A 16 -7.34 2.56 1.47
N THR A 17 -8.19 1.55 1.69
CA THR A 17 -8.13 0.68 2.88
C THR A 17 -6.88 -0.17 2.96
N VAL A 18 -6.20 -0.36 1.82
CA VAL A 18 -5.00 -1.20 1.68
C VAL A 18 -3.88 -0.54 0.89
N ASP A 19 -4.04 0.70 0.42
CA ASP A 19 -2.99 1.47 -0.26
C ASP A 19 -1.80 1.76 0.70
N SER A 20 -0.58 1.43 0.25
CA SER A 20 0.65 1.71 0.98
C SER A 20 1.35 3.01 0.54
N GLY A 21 0.78 3.74 -0.41
CA GLY A 21 1.24 5.05 -0.87
C GLY A 21 1.35 5.21 -2.40
N ASN A 22 0.66 4.39 -3.20
CA ASN A 22 0.69 4.51 -4.66
C ASN A 22 0.20 5.88 -5.12
N ASN A 23 -0.81 6.42 -4.46
CA ASN A 23 -1.41 7.70 -4.84
C ASN A 23 -0.48 8.91 -4.65
N ASN A 24 0.65 8.75 -3.95
CA ASN A 24 1.70 9.77 -3.90
C ASN A 24 2.36 9.99 -5.26
N PHE A 25 2.30 8.98 -6.15
CA PHE A 25 2.89 8.97 -7.47
C PHE A 25 1.87 9.18 -8.60
N ILE A 26 0.60 9.40 -8.26
CA ILE A 26 -0.49 9.66 -9.22
C ILE A 26 -0.88 11.14 -9.14
N ASP A 27 -1.07 11.77 -10.30
CA ASP A 27 -1.72 13.08 -10.36
C ASP A 27 -3.23 12.88 -10.20
N THR A 28 -3.73 13.15 -8.99
CA THR A 28 -5.13 12.94 -8.59
C THR A 28 -5.52 13.98 -7.55
N ILE A 29 -6.80 13.99 -7.15
CA ILE A 29 -7.33 14.95 -6.18
C ILE A 29 -6.81 14.70 -4.75
N PRO A 30 -6.75 15.74 -3.89
CA PRO A 30 -6.25 15.62 -2.52
C PRO A 30 -6.96 14.54 -1.68
N GLU A 31 -8.25 14.31 -1.90
CA GLU A 31 -9.06 13.32 -1.20
C GLU A 31 -8.60 11.87 -1.46
N ASN A 32 -7.90 11.65 -2.58
CA ASN A 32 -7.30 10.37 -2.94
C ASN A 32 -5.85 10.25 -2.47
N LYS A 33 -5.34 11.15 -1.62
CA LYS A 33 -3.97 11.08 -1.07
C LYS A 33 -3.99 11.01 0.46
N ALA A 34 -2.94 10.43 1.01
CA ALA A 34 -2.71 10.35 2.46
C ALA A 34 -1.25 10.68 2.83
N ASP A 35 -0.63 11.58 2.07
CA ASP A 35 0.74 12.11 2.24
C ASP A 35 0.78 13.36 3.14
N TYR A 36 -0.27 13.59 3.94
CA TYR A 36 -0.40 14.74 4.82
C TYR A 36 -0.92 14.34 6.22
N LYS A 37 -0.77 15.22 7.21
CA LYS A 37 -1.25 14.99 8.58
C LYS A 37 -2.79 14.99 8.61
N PRO A 38 -3.45 14.06 9.33
CA PRO A 38 -2.92 13.30 10.46
C PRO A 38 -2.34 11.91 10.13
N TYR A 39 -2.29 11.49 8.87
CA TYR A 39 -1.77 10.17 8.50
C TYR A 39 -0.31 9.97 8.92
N GLY A 40 0.05 8.72 9.25
CA GLY A 40 1.41 8.35 9.66
C GLY A 40 1.87 8.92 11.01
N GLN A 41 0.98 9.52 11.82
CA GLN A 41 1.34 10.09 13.13
C GLN A 41 1.61 9.06 14.23
N ASN A 42 1.38 7.78 13.98
CA ASN A 42 1.80 6.75 14.92
C ASN A 42 3.34 6.66 14.95
N GLY A 43 3.89 6.16 16.05
CA GLY A 43 5.35 6.02 16.21
C GLY A 43 6.01 5.00 15.26
N VAL A 44 5.27 4.41 14.30
CA VAL A 44 5.81 3.42 13.36
C VAL A 44 6.44 4.10 12.15
N PHE A 45 5.79 5.11 11.57
CA PHE A 45 6.25 5.70 10.30
C PHE A 45 6.83 7.11 10.41
N HIS A 46 6.73 7.80 11.54
CA HIS A 46 7.27 9.16 11.81
C HIS A 46 6.79 10.28 10.87
N GLU A 47 6.31 9.96 9.67
CA GLU A 47 5.80 10.85 8.63
C GLU A 47 4.69 10.17 7.81
N PRO A 48 3.82 10.94 7.13
CA PRO A 48 2.79 10.38 6.26
C PRO A 48 3.41 9.56 5.12
N THR A 49 2.99 8.31 4.96
CA THR A 49 3.51 7.40 3.91
C THR A 49 2.58 7.27 2.70
N GLY A 50 1.39 7.87 2.74
CA GLY A 50 0.33 7.61 1.76
C GLY A 50 -0.62 6.46 2.15
N ARG A 51 -0.42 5.84 3.33
CA ARG A 51 -1.40 4.96 3.96
C ARG A 51 -2.53 5.79 4.56
N PHE A 52 -3.79 5.42 4.28
CA PHE A 52 -4.98 6.07 4.85
C PHE A 52 -5.24 5.61 6.30
N SER A 53 -4.23 5.78 7.15
CA SER A 53 -4.20 5.37 8.55
C SER A 53 -3.18 6.23 9.31
N ASP A 54 -3.32 6.32 10.63
CA ASP A 54 -2.28 6.91 11.49
C ASP A 54 -0.98 6.10 11.45
N GLY A 55 -1.01 4.88 10.90
CA GLY A 55 0.21 4.29 10.34
C GLY A 55 -0.08 3.06 9.49
N ARG A 56 -0.04 1.87 10.08
CA ARG A 56 -0.19 0.61 9.31
C ARG A 56 -1.62 0.42 8.82
N VAL A 57 -1.75 -0.18 7.64
CA VAL A 57 -3.00 -0.71 7.07
C VAL A 57 -3.07 -2.22 7.27
N ILE A 58 -4.24 -2.85 7.07
CA ILE A 58 -4.44 -4.27 7.39
C ILE A 58 -3.44 -5.19 6.68
N THR A 59 -3.05 -4.85 5.46
CA THR A 59 -2.09 -5.62 4.65
C THR A 59 -0.67 -5.61 5.20
N ASP A 60 -0.27 -4.58 5.95
CA ASP A 60 1.01 -4.57 6.64
C ASP A 60 1.08 -5.65 7.73
N PHE A 61 -0.02 -5.85 8.46
CA PHE A 61 -0.12 -6.90 9.48
C PHE A 61 -0.16 -8.30 8.86
N ILE A 62 -0.80 -8.45 7.70
CA ILE A 62 -0.81 -9.71 6.94
C ILE A 62 0.61 -10.04 6.45
N ALA A 63 1.34 -9.06 5.92
CA ALA A 63 2.73 -9.24 5.51
C ALA A 63 3.62 -9.65 6.69
N GLU A 64 3.48 -8.99 7.84
CA GLU A 64 4.21 -9.34 9.07
C GLU A 64 3.91 -10.78 9.51
N TYR A 65 2.63 -11.18 9.54
CA TYR A 65 2.24 -12.55 9.87
C TYR A 65 2.81 -13.58 8.89
N ALA A 66 2.86 -13.24 7.60
CA ALA A 66 3.46 -14.06 6.55
C ALA A 66 5.00 -14.04 6.56
N LYS A 67 5.63 -13.31 7.49
CA LYS A 67 7.09 -13.09 7.57
C LYS A 67 7.67 -12.46 6.30
N LEU A 68 6.91 -11.58 5.66
CA LEU A 68 7.32 -10.76 4.53
C LEU A 68 7.67 -9.34 5.00
N PRO A 69 8.51 -8.60 4.26
CA PRO A 69 8.66 -7.17 4.49
C PRO A 69 7.33 -6.44 4.24
N LEU A 70 7.21 -5.20 4.73
CA LEU A 70 6.12 -4.33 4.30
C LEU A 70 6.20 -4.14 2.79
N LEU A 71 5.05 -4.30 2.13
CA LEU A 71 5.05 -4.29 0.67
C LEU A 71 5.06 -2.85 0.13
N PRO A 72 6.02 -2.53 -0.74
CA PRO A 72 6.17 -1.20 -1.29
C PRO A 72 5.01 -0.87 -2.26
N PRO A 73 4.71 0.43 -2.46
CA PRO A 73 3.83 0.86 -3.54
C PRO A 73 4.41 0.47 -4.89
N PHE A 74 3.59 -0.05 -5.80
CA PHE A 74 3.99 -0.39 -7.15
C PHE A 74 4.56 0.79 -7.95
N LEU A 75 4.04 2.00 -7.73
CA LEU A 75 4.48 3.20 -8.45
C LEU A 75 5.73 3.85 -7.85
N GLU A 76 6.25 3.35 -6.73
CA GLU A 76 7.48 3.87 -6.15
C GLU A 76 8.69 3.51 -7.05
N PRO A 77 9.61 4.46 -7.34
CA PRO A 77 10.77 4.18 -8.18
C PRO A 77 11.76 3.18 -7.56
N SER A 78 12.37 2.35 -8.40
CA SER A 78 13.52 1.49 -8.03
C SER A 78 13.24 0.43 -6.96
N ILE A 79 12.08 -0.22 -7.04
CA ILE A 79 11.61 -1.19 -6.05
C ILE A 79 11.91 -2.64 -6.42
N ASP A 80 12.20 -3.45 -5.40
CA ASP A 80 12.32 -4.91 -5.50
C ASP A 80 10.96 -5.59 -5.24
N TYR A 81 10.48 -6.35 -6.23
CA TYR A 81 9.22 -7.08 -6.18
C TYR A 81 9.36 -8.54 -5.80
N SER A 82 10.55 -8.98 -5.36
CA SER A 82 10.82 -10.39 -5.03
C SER A 82 9.91 -10.95 -3.93
N ASN A 83 9.40 -10.10 -3.03
CA ASN A 83 8.47 -10.46 -1.96
C ASN A 83 7.01 -10.06 -2.27
N GLY A 84 6.75 -9.57 -3.48
CA GLY A 84 5.48 -9.01 -3.90
C GLY A 84 5.41 -7.48 -3.77
N VAL A 85 4.24 -6.90 -4.05
CA VAL A 85 4.03 -5.46 -4.20
C VAL A 85 2.58 -5.07 -3.94
N ASN A 86 2.35 -3.81 -3.60
CA ASN A 86 1.03 -3.24 -3.43
C ASN A 86 0.58 -2.43 -4.66
N PHE A 87 -0.51 -2.85 -5.30
CA PHE A 87 -1.16 -2.17 -6.43
C PHE A 87 -2.42 -1.39 -6.03
N ALA A 88 -2.79 -1.38 -4.74
CA ALA A 88 -3.96 -0.65 -4.30
C ALA A 88 -3.79 0.86 -4.50
N SER A 89 -4.90 1.54 -4.75
CA SER A 89 -4.91 2.96 -5.06
C SER A 89 -6.09 3.64 -4.39
N GLY A 90 -5.84 4.71 -3.64
CA GLY A 90 -6.89 5.53 -3.06
C GLY A 90 -7.93 5.96 -4.08
N GLY A 91 -9.20 5.66 -3.82
CA GLY A 91 -10.31 5.95 -4.74
C GLY A 91 -10.56 4.89 -5.82
N ALA A 92 -9.80 3.79 -5.87
CA ALA A 92 -10.13 2.68 -6.76
C ALA A 92 -11.51 2.07 -6.45
N GLY A 93 -12.20 1.59 -7.47
CA GLY A 93 -13.49 0.90 -7.33
C GLY A 93 -13.65 -0.22 -8.34
N VAL A 94 -14.67 -1.05 -8.12
CA VAL A 94 -14.96 -2.22 -8.98
C VAL A 94 -15.59 -1.81 -10.32
N LEU A 95 -16.39 -0.74 -10.32
CA LEU A 95 -17.11 -0.25 -11.50
C LEU A 95 -16.25 0.74 -12.28
N ALA A 96 -16.32 0.69 -13.62
CA ALA A 96 -15.56 1.55 -14.52
C ALA A 96 -15.91 3.05 -14.37
N GLU A 97 -17.10 3.34 -13.86
CA GLU A 97 -17.60 4.68 -13.59
C GLU A 97 -17.06 5.26 -12.28
N THR A 98 -16.43 4.44 -11.42
CA THR A 98 -15.89 4.91 -10.14
C THR A 98 -14.76 5.89 -10.41
N ASN A 99 -14.92 7.14 -9.96
CA ASN A 99 -13.93 8.20 -10.14
C ASN A 99 -13.49 8.37 -11.61
N GLN A 100 -14.39 8.15 -12.55
CA GLN A 100 -14.10 8.28 -13.98
C GLN A 100 -13.66 9.72 -14.33
N GLY A 101 -12.49 9.85 -14.95
CA GLY A 101 -11.94 11.13 -15.37
C GLY A 101 -11.21 11.90 -14.27
N LEU A 102 -11.08 11.30 -13.08
CA LEU A 102 -10.07 11.68 -12.08
C LEU A 102 -8.74 10.96 -12.33
#